data_AF-A0A7S1RCX2-F1
#
_entry.id   AF-A0A7S1RCX2-F1
#
_cell.length_a   1.000
_cell.length_b   1.000
_cell.length_c   1.000
_cell.angle_alpha   90.00
_cell.angle_beta   90.00
_cell.angle_gamma   90.00
#
_symmetry.space_group_name_H-M   'P 1'
#
loop_
_entity.id
_entity.type
_entity.pdbx_description
1 polymer ?
#
loop_
_entity_poly.entity_id
_entity_poly.type
_entity_poly.pdbx_seq_one_letter_code
_entity_poly.pdbx_strand_id
1 'polypeptide(L)'
;AQPPSRGFPHPLGMAVAAPAATAWRPSRQAEEVDQVARSRSPGPCPRRPRADSTSATVGSIVGQHGTVVCPGSAMLTDVADVLIADDRSAAAVVDDEGNLLGAITENDMLQAYAEGMEHNYMVTAGVWLRSGRARFPITLTQEM
;
A
#
# COMPACT_ATOMS: atom_id res chain seq x y z
N ALA A 1 13.29 -55.25 -19.28
CA ALA A 1 12.42 -54.71 -20.33
C ALA A 1 12.23 -53.21 -20.08
N GLN A 2 12.96 -52.38 -20.82
CA GLN A 2 12.82 -50.92 -20.82
C GLN A 2 11.61 -50.51 -21.67
N PRO A 3 10.83 -49.47 -21.31
CA PRO A 3 9.82 -48.93 -22.19
C PRO A 3 10.45 -48.08 -23.31
N PRO A 4 9.84 -48.03 -24.51
CA PRO A 4 10.39 -47.31 -25.66
C PRO A 4 10.31 -45.79 -25.47
N SER A 5 11.45 -45.13 -25.67
CA SER A 5 11.58 -43.67 -25.76
C SER A 5 10.82 -43.14 -26.98
N ARG A 6 9.72 -42.41 -26.74
CA ARG A 6 9.07 -41.59 -27.77
C ARG A 6 9.86 -40.30 -27.92
N GLY A 7 10.53 -40.17 -29.06
CA GLY A 7 11.18 -38.93 -29.49
C GLY A 7 10.14 -37.85 -29.77
N PHE A 8 10.27 -36.73 -29.04
CA PHE A 8 9.63 -35.47 -29.40
C PHE A 8 10.58 -34.70 -30.33
N PRO A 9 10.09 -34.09 -31.43
CA PRO A 9 10.93 -33.23 -32.25
C PRO A 9 11.29 -31.95 -31.48
N HIS A 10 12.58 -31.65 -31.42
CA HIS A 10 13.11 -30.38 -30.94
C HIS A 10 12.50 -29.21 -31.73
N PRO A 11 11.94 -28.17 -31.08
CA PRO A 11 11.74 -26.90 -31.77
C PRO A 11 13.10 -26.26 -32.02
N LEU A 12 13.33 -25.94 -33.31
CA LEU A 12 14.44 -25.13 -33.82
C LEU A 12 14.68 -23.91 -32.93
N GLY A 13 15.96 -23.70 -32.60
CA GLY A 13 16.42 -22.55 -31.83
C GLY A 13 16.04 -21.23 -32.50
N MET A 14 15.16 -20.48 -31.86
CA MET A 14 15.12 -19.03 -31.99
C MET A 14 15.90 -18.43 -30.84
N ALA A 15 17.08 -17.91 -31.15
CA ALA A 15 17.83 -17.04 -30.26
C ALA A 15 17.02 -15.74 -30.08
N VAL A 16 16.45 -15.54 -28.90
CA VAL A 16 15.91 -14.25 -28.49
C VAL A 16 17.10 -13.37 -28.14
N ALA A 17 17.41 -12.42 -29.02
CA ALA A 17 18.40 -11.39 -28.74
C ALA A 17 17.93 -10.53 -27.57
N ALA A 18 18.77 -10.40 -26.54
CA ALA A 18 18.56 -9.45 -25.45
C ALA A 18 18.53 -8.01 -26.00
N PRO A 19 17.61 -7.14 -25.56
CA PRO A 19 17.64 -5.75 -25.96
C PRO A 19 18.88 -5.08 -25.37
N ALA A 20 19.70 -4.48 -26.22
CA ALA A 20 20.81 -3.64 -25.80
C ALA A 20 20.26 -2.52 -24.91
N ALA A 21 20.83 -2.40 -23.70
CA ALA A 21 20.55 -1.31 -22.78
C ALA A 21 20.75 0.03 -23.51
N THR A 22 19.64 0.67 -23.85
CA THR A 22 19.68 2.01 -24.45
C THR A 22 19.99 2.97 -23.31
N ALA A 23 21.27 3.35 -23.20
CA ALA A 23 21.70 4.39 -22.30
C ALA A 23 20.89 5.66 -22.61
N TRP A 24 20.09 6.08 -21.62
CA TRP A 24 19.29 7.29 -21.69
C TRP A 24 20.18 8.48 -22.04
N ARG A 25 19.98 9.07 -23.23
CA ARG A 25 20.55 10.37 -23.61
C ARG A 25 19.49 11.43 -23.30
N PRO A 26 19.74 12.39 -22.40
CA PRO A 26 18.83 13.51 -22.24
C PRO A 26 18.73 14.29 -23.56
N SER A 27 17.51 14.57 -23.98
CA SER A 27 17.20 15.47 -25.10
C SER A 27 17.70 16.89 -24.81
N ARG A 28 18.11 17.64 -25.84
CA ARG A 28 18.60 19.05 -25.73
C ARG A 28 17.71 19.97 -24.87
N GLN A 29 16.42 19.66 -24.74
CA GLN A 29 15.51 20.41 -23.86
C GLN A 29 15.89 20.33 -22.37
N ALA A 30 16.56 19.27 -21.90
CA ALA A 30 16.97 19.09 -20.51
C ALA A 30 18.10 20.05 -20.10
N GLU A 31 18.99 20.42 -21.03
CA GLU A 31 20.11 21.35 -20.77
C GLU A 31 19.62 22.80 -20.60
N GLU A 32 18.53 23.17 -21.29
CA GLU A 32 17.94 24.51 -21.21
C GLU A 32 17.24 24.76 -19.86
N VAL A 33 16.61 23.73 -19.27
CA VAL A 33 15.94 23.83 -17.96
C VAL A 33 16.95 24.10 -16.83
N ASP A 34 18.14 23.54 -16.94
CA ASP A 34 19.19 23.65 -15.93
C ASP A 34 19.86 25.05 -15.96
N GLN A 35 19.90 25.70 -17.13
CA GLN A 35 20.36 27.09 -17.25
C GLN A 35 19.36 28.09 -16.66
N VAL A 36 18.05 27.87 -16.84
CA VAL A 36 17.01 28.72 -16.24
C VAL A 36 17.02 28.58 -14.70
N ALA A 37 17.21 27.36 -14.18
CA ALA A 37 17.29 27.10 -12.74
C ALA A 37 18.47 27.85 -12.07
N ARG A 38 19.61 27.97 -12.75
CA ARG A 38 20.80 28.66 -12.23
C ARG A 38 20.69 30.19 -12.26
N SER A 39 19.77 30.76 -13.06
CA SER A 39 19.62 32.21 -13.22
C SER A 39 18.76 32.89 -12.15
N ARG A 40 18.03 32.12 -11.33
CA ARG A 40 17.14 32.66 -10.29
C ARG A 40 17.80 32.57 -8.93
N SER A 41 18.40 33.67 -8.48
CA SER A 41 18.68 33.83 -7.05
C SER A 41 17.35 33.72 -6.30
N PRO A 42 17.20 32.81 -5.30
CA PRO A 42 15.99 32.78 -4.50
C PRO A 42 15.97 34.07 -3.68
N GLY A 43 15.07 34.98 -4.05
CA GLY A 43 14.72 36.10 -3.20
C GLY A 43 14.28 35.58 -1.83
N PRO A 44 14.42 36.37 -0.76
CA PRO A 44 14.01 35.94 0.58
C PRO A 44 12.55 35.49 0.51
N CYS A 45 12.30 34.21 0.84
CA CYS A 45 10.95 33.69 0.95
C CYS A 45 10.14 34.65 1.81
N PRO A 46 9.05 35.27 1.30
CA PRO A 46 8.22 36.11 2.13
C PRO A 46 7.74 35.27 3.30
N ARG A 47 8.18 35.62 4.51
CA ARG A 47 7.70 34.94 5.71
C ARG A 47 6.21 35.21 5.77
N ARG A 48 5.38 34.19 5.49
CA ARG A 48 3.95 34.24 5.80
C ARG A 48 3.83 34.69 7.25
N PRO A 49 2.94 35.64 7.58
CA PRO A 49 2.59 35.91 8.96
C PRO A 49 2.30 34.58 9.62
N ARG A 50 2.97 34.27 10.74
CA ARG A 50 2.61 33.14 11.57
C ARG A 50 1.17 33.42 11.99
N ALA A 51 0.21 32.75 11.35
CA ALA A 51 -1.10 32.63 11.96
C ALA A 51 -0.85 32.10 13.36
N ASP A 52 -1.45 32.71 14.37
CA ASP A 52 -1.44 32.19 15.74
C ASP A 52 -1.96 30.75 15.66
N SER A 53 -1.03 29.81 15.61
CA SER A 53 -1.33 28.41 15.39
C SER A 53 -1.57 27.81 16.76
N THR A 54 -2.78 27.98 17.29
CA THR A 54 -3.27 27.08 18.33
C THR A 54 -3.24 25.69 17.71
N SER A 55 -2.30 24.86 18.15
CA SER A 55 -2.15 23.49 17.67
C SER A 55 -3.46 22.75 17.85
N ALA A 56 -4.09 22.32 16.76
CA ALA A 56 -5.27 21.49 16.83
C ALA A 56 -4.90 20.18 17.56
N THR A 57 -5.73 19.75 18.51
CA THR A 57 -5.55 18.45 19.15
C THR A 57 -5.94 17.35 18.17
N VAL A 58 -5.33 16.16 18.30
CA VAL A 58 -5.72 14.99 17.51
C VAL A 58 -7.22 14.71 17.64
N GLY A 59 -7.77 14.85 18.85
CA GLY A 59 -9.20 14.70 19.10
C GLY A 59 -10.07 15.69 18.31
N SER A 60 -9.62 16.94 18.17
CA SER A 60 -10.33 17.93 17.35
C SER A 60 -10.29 17.61 15.86
N ILE A 61 -9.23 16.96 15.38
CA ILE A 61 -9.08 16.57 13.97
C ILE A 61 -9.92 15.32 13.69
N VAL A 62 -9.79 14.29 14.53
CA VAL A 62 -10.53 13.03 14.38
C VAL A 62 -12.03 13.26 14.52
N GLY A 63 -12.47 14.14 15.43
CA GLY A 63 -13.88 14.47 15.61
C GLY A 63 -14.57 15.11 14.41
N GLN A 64 -13.82 15.64 13.43
CA GLN A 64 -14.40 16.24 12.21
C GLN A 64 -14.77 15.19 11.15
N HIS A 65 -14.06 14.06 11.13
CA HIS A 65 -14.17 13.06 10.08
C HIS A 65 -14.66 11.70 10.60
N GLY A 66 -14.47 11.40 11.88
CA GLY A 66 -14.79 10.10 12.47
C GLY A 66 -13.80 9.02 12.05
N THR A 67 -13.79 7.93 12.81
CA THR A 67 -12.98 6.74 12.53
C THR A 67 -13.94 5.60 12.21
N VAL A 68 -13.70 4.92 11.09
CA VAL A 68 -14.40 3.69 10.75
C VAL A 68 -13.87 2.57 11.61
N VAL A 69 -14.78 1.80 12.21
CA VAL A 69 -14.47 0.67 13.09
C VAL A 69 -15.16 -0.58 12.58
N CYS A 70 -14.41 -1.68 12.48
CA CYS A 70 -14.90 -3.00 12.06
C CYS A 70 -14.58 -4.05 13.15
N PRO A 71 -15.42 -5.08 13.33
CA PRO A 71 -15.07 -6.18 14.22
C PRO A 71 -13.97 -7.06 13.59
N GLY A 72 -13.14 -7.68 14.41
CA GLY A 72 -12.11 -8.62 13.97
C GLY A 72 -12.66 -9.86 13.26
N SER A 73 -13.95 -10.15 13.42
CA SER A 73 -14.68 -11.20 12.72
C SER A 73 -15.17 -10.80 11.32
N ALA A 74 -15.17 -9.50 10.97
CA ALA A 74 -15.56 -9.04 9.64
C ALA A 74 -14.65 -9.63 8.56
N MET A 75 -15.22 -9.97 7.41
CA MET A 75 -14.41 -10.40 6.27
C MET A 75 -13.60 -9.24 5.73
N LEU A 76 -12.43 -9.55 5.17
CA LEU A 76 -11.59 -8.53 4.56
C LEU A 76 -12.32 -7.80 3.39
N THR A 77 -13.24 -8.50 2.71
CA THR A 77 -14.16 -7.91 1.72
C THR A 77 -15.13 -6.92 2.34
N ASP A 78 -15.74 -7.26 3.47
CA ASP A 78 -16.68 -6.37 4.16
C ASP A 78 -15.96 -5.09 4.59
N VAL A 79 -14.71 -5.22 5.07
CA VAL A 79 -13.87 -4.07 5.40
C VAL A 79 -13.59 -3.23 4.15
N ALA A 80 -13.30 -3.84 3.00
CA ALA A 80 -13.09 -3.10 1.75
C ALA A 80 -14.34 -2.33 1.31
N ASP A 81 -15.51 -2.95 1.43
CA ASP A 81 -16.80 -2.30 1.11
C ASP A 81 -17.04 -1.08 2.00
N VAL A 82 -16.73 -1.19 3.30
CA VAL A 82 -16.83 -0.07 4.25
C VAL A 82 -15.84 1.05 3.90
N LEU A 83 -14.58 0.72 3.57
CA LEU A 83 -13.58 1.72 3.15
C LEU A 83 -14.05 2.51 1.92
N ILE A 84 -14.65 1.84 0.94
CA ILE A 84 -15.20 2.46 -0.27
C ILE A 84 -16.42 3.31 0.06
N ALA A 85 -17.35 2.78 0.87
CA ALA A 85 -18.60 3.46 1.20
C ALA A 85 -18.38 4.74 2.02
N ASP A 86 -17.43 4.72 2.95
CA ASP A 86 -17.14 5.83 3.86
C ASP A 86 -16.03 6.78 3.37
N ASP A 87 -15.49 6.56 2.15
CA ASP A 87 -14.36 7.30 1.59
C ASP A 87 -13.16 7.36 2.56
N ARG A 88 -12.78 6.19 3.08
CA ARG A 88 -11.68 6.02 4.03
C ARG A 88 -10.62 5.10 3.48
N SER A 89 -9.37 5.43 3.75
CA SER A 89 -8.20 4.62 3.38
C SER A 89 -7.79 3.61 4.46
N ALA A 90 -8.41 3.67 5.63
CA ALA A 90 -8.15 2.76 6.75
C ALA A 90 -9.35 2.60 7.68
N ALA A 91 -9.48 1.39 8.24
CA ALA A 91 -10.46 1.04 9.26
C ALA A 91 -9.75 0.48 10.49
N ALA A 92 -10.16 0.93 11.67
CA ALA A 92 -9.75 0.35 12.93
C ALA A 92 -10.48 -0.98 13.13
N VAL A 93 -9.77 -2.01 13.58
CA VAL A 93 -10.35 -3.33 13.84
C VAL A 93 -10.31 -3.59 15.33
N VAL A 94 -11.46 -3.96 15.91
CA VAL A 94 -11.62 -4.19 17.35
C VAL A 94 -12.10 -5.61 17.64
N ASP A 95 -11.85 -6.11 18.85
CA ASP A 95 -12.51 -7.32 19.36
C ASP A 95 -13.94 -7.03 19.85
N ASP A 96 -14.61 -8.06 20.35
CA ASP A 96 -15.99 -7.96 20.86
C ASP A 96 -16.11 -7.10 22.13
N GLU A 97 -14.99 -6.84 22.83
CA GLU A 97 -14.91 -5.98 24.02
C GLU A 97 -14.58 -4.52 23.65
N GLY A 98 -14.33 -4.24 22.37
CA GLY A 98 -13.94 -2.93 21.87
C GLY A 98 -12.45 -2.61 22.00
N ASN A 99 -11.62 -3.59 22.35
CA ASN A 99 -10.17 -3.41 22.35
C ASN A 99 -9.65 -3.38 20.91
N LEU A 100 -8.78 -2.42 20.60
CA LEU A 100 -8.17 -2.29 19.28
C LEU A 100 -7.24 -3.47 19.00
N LEU A 101 -7.47 -4.19 17.90
CA LEU A 101 -6.63 -5.27 17.39
C LEU A 101 -5.61 -4.78 16.36
N GLY A 102 -5.91 -3.66 15.68
CA GLY A 102 -5.04 -3.07 14.67
C GLY A 102 -5.82 -2.22 13.68
N ALA A 103 -5.22 -1.96 12.52
CA ALA A 103 -5.87 -1.26 11.42
C ALA A 103 -5.66 -2.00 10.10
N ILE A 104 -6.71 -2.02 9.28
CA ILE A 104 -6.70 -2.51 7.90
C ILE A 104 -6.74 -1.31 6.97
N THR A 105 -5.89 -1.33 5.94
CA THR A 105 -5.72 -0.26 4.96
C THR A 105 -5.91 -0.77 3.54
N GLU A 106 -6.02 0.12 2.57
CA GLU A 106 -6.03 -0.23 1.14
C GLU A 106 -4.79 -1.07 0.74
N ASN A 107 -3.64 -0.81 1.35
CA ASN A 107 -2.42 -1.58 1.09
C ASN A 107 -2.56 -3.06 1.52
N ASP A 108 -3.29 -3.31 2.61
CA ASP A 108 -3.57 -4.67 3.06
C ASP A 108 -4.44 -5.41 2.03
N MET A 109 -5.40 -4.71 1.39
CA MET A 109 -6.21 -5.26 0.30
C MET A 109 -5.35 -5.59 -0.93
N LEU A 110 -4.48 -4.66 -1.33
CA LEU A 110 -3.57 -4.86 -2.46
C LEU A 110 -2.61 -6.02 -2.21
N GLN A 111 -2.13 -6.16 -0.97
CA GLN A 111 -1.26 -7.26 -0.59
C GLN A 111 -2.01 -8.59 -0.57
N ALA A 112 -3.21 -8.64 -0.01
CA ALA A 112 -4.06 -9.83 -0.03
C ALA A 112 -4.33 -10.31 -1.47
N TYR A 113 -4.61 -9.36 -2.37
CA TYR A 113 -4.77 -9.63 -3.80
C TYR A 113 -3.48 -10.16 -4.44
N ALA A 114 -2.35 -9.46 -4.24
CA ALA A 114 -1.06 -9.84 -4.83
C ALA A 114 -0.54 -11.22 -4.36
N GLU A 115 -0.91 -11.64 -3.15
CA GLU A 115 -0.55 -12.96 -2.61
C GLU A 115 -1.45 -14.09 -3.10
N GLY A 116 -2.35 -13.83 -4.05
CA GLY A 116 -3.21 -14.84 -4.63
C GLY A 116 -4.30 -15.32 -3.67
N MET A 117 -4.77 -14.47 -2.74
CA MET A 117 -6.04 -14.70 -2.04
C MET A 117 -7.26 -14.50 -2.95
N GLU A 118 -7.08 -14.82 -4.22
CA GLU A 118 -8.10 -14.78 -5.24
C GLU A 118 -8.98 -16.01 -5.01
N HIS A 119 -10.21 -15.79 -4.54
CA HIS A 119 -11.31 -16.76 -4.43
C HIS A 119 -11.48 -17.57 -3.13
N ASN A 120 -10.59 -17.43 -2.13
CA ASN A 120 -10.88 -17.93 -0.78
C ASN A 120 -11.21 -16.77 0.17
N TYR A 121 -12.36 -16.15 -0.09
CA TYR A 121 -12.88 -14.91 0.50
C TYR A 121 -13.17 -14.95 2.02
N MET A 122 -12.72 -15.96 2.75
CA MET A 122 -13.06 -16.15 4.17
C MET A 122 -11.92 -15.78 5.13
N VAL A 123 -11.08 -14.81 4.77
CA VAL A 123 -10.11 -14.26 5.72
C VAL A 123 -10.77 -13.11 6.47
N THR A 124 -10.88 -13.27 7.78
CA THR A 124 -11.36 -12.18 8.63
C THR A 124 -10.25 -11.17 8.88
N ALA A 125 -10.64 -9.92 9.14
CA ALA A 125 -9.72 -8.84 9.47
C ALA A 125 -8.77 -9.22 10.62
N GLY A 126 -9.30 -9.88 11.66
CA GLY A 126 -8.49 -10.34 12.79
C GLY A 126 -7.47 -11.43 12.41
N VAL A 127 -7.82 -12.33 11.49
CA VAL A 127 -6.87 -13.34 10.99
C VAL A 127 -5.76 -12.67 10.15
N TRP A 128 -6.11 -11.71 9.30
CA TRP A 128 -5.15 -10.92 8.54
C TRP A 128 -4.17 -10.16 9.44
N LEU A 129 -4.67 -9.49 10.48
CA LEU A 129 -3.84 -8.76 11.44
C LEU A 129 -2.83 -9.66 12.15
N ARG A 130 -3.26 -10.88 12.53
CA ARG A 130 -2.38 -11.86 13.20
C ARG A 130 -1.44 -12.59 12.26
N SER A 131 -1.65 -12.53 10.94
CA SER A 131 -0.81 -13.27 9.99
C SER A 131 0.61 -12.67 9.83
N GLY A 132 0.88 -11.53 10.49
CA GLY A 132 2.14 -10.78 10.34
C GLY A 132 2.30 -10.10 8.98
N ARG A 133 1.23 -10.08 8.17
CA ARG A 133 1.22 -9.44 6.84
C ARG A 133 0.64 -8.05 6.90
N ALA A 134 -0.22 -7.79 7.87
CA ALA A 134 -0.83 -6.50 8.02
C ALA A 134 0.20 -5.40 8.22
N ARG A 135 -0.09 -4.21 7.69
CA ARG A 135 0.79 -3.04 7.85
C ARG A 135 0.77 -2.49 9.27
N PHE A 136 -0.39 -2.54 9.93
CA PHE A 136 -0.59 -1.98 11.27
C PHE A 136 -1.26 -2.98 12.22
N PRO A 137 -0.62 -4.12 12.53
CA PRO A 137 -1.06 -4.96 13.63
C PRO A 137 -0.81 -4.21 14.93
N ILE A 138 -1.76 -4.26 15.87
CA ILE A 138 -1.42 -3.96 17.25
C ILE A 138 -0.72 -5.22 17.76
N THR A 139 0.61 -5.27 17.62
CA THR A 139 1.39 -6.27 18.34
C THR A 139 1.42 -5.80 19.79
N LEU A 140 0.35 -6.07 20.55
CA LEU A 140 0.48 -6.08 21.99
C LEU A 140 1.40 -7.25 22.30
N THR A 141 2.64 -6.95 22.66
CA THR A 141 3.51 -7.83 23.43
C THR A 141 2.71 -8.34 24.62
N GLN A 142 2.07 -9.50 24.46
CA GLN A 142 1.60 -10.30 25.57
C GLN A 142 2.71 -11.32 25.81
N GLU A 143 3.75 -10.86 26.51
CA GLU A 143 4.56 -11.79 27.28
C GLU A 143 3.67 -12.37 28.38
N MET A 144 3.41 -13.67 28.31
CA MET A 144 2.94 -14.48 29.42
C MET A 144 3.56 -15.87 29.30
#